data_AF-A0A820BFR4-F1
#
_entry.id   AF-A0A820BFR4-F1
#
_cell.length_a   1.000
_cell.length_b   1.000
_cell.length_c   1.000
_cell.angle_alpha   90.00
_cell.angle_beta   90.00
_cell.angle_gamma   90.00
#
_symmetry.space_group_name_H-M   'P 1'
#
loop_
_entity.id
_entity.type
_entity.pdbx_description
1 polymer ?
#
loop_
_entity_poly.entity_id
_entity_poly.type
_entity_poly.pdbx_seq_one_letter_code
_entity_poly.pdbx_strand_id
1 'polypeptide(L)'
;LCENCFGKEHTHHHLKYIQNPLLHAGNKQVLGLRTLAVAKTNGGDDTSWRDPLTGWTKSDAELVIQQAQQGIDNYSNRLQQILKRNEELSEEELRLSRQRLADSERRLQDTMSDGWRQLAWASILH
;
A
#
# COMPACT_ATOMS: atom_id res chain seq x y z
N LEU A 1 -3.18 -37.60 26.81
CA LEU A 1 -2.65 -37.14 25.51
C LEU A 1 -2.76 -38.32 24.54
N CYS A 2 -3.66 -38.25 23.55
CA CYS A 2 -3.83 -39.34 22.57
C CYS A 2 -3.04 -38.97 21.31
N GLU A 3 -2.09 -39.83 20.92
CA GLU A 3 -1.23 -39.68 19.74
C GLU A 3 -1.97 -39.85 18.40
N ASN A 4 -3.27 -40.18 18.40
CA ASN A 4 -4.03 -40.46 17.17
C ASN A 4 -4.83 -39.28 16.61
N CYS A 5 -4.69 -38.06 17.14
CA CYS A 5 -5.35 -36.89 16.55
C CYS A 5 -4.56 -36.22 15.42
N PHE A 6 -3.33 -36.68 15.12
CA PHE A 6 -2.41 -36.08 14.13
C PHE A 6 -2.23 -36.91 12.85
N GLY A 7 -3.20 -37.75 12.51
CA GLY A 7 -3.11 -38.63 11.35
C GLY A 7 -4.31 -38.51 10.43
N LYS A 8 -4.30 -37.51 9.54
CA LYS A 8 -4.60 -37.65 8.10
C LYS A 8 -4.71 -36.29 7.44
N GLU A 9 -3.85 -36.10 6.44
CA GLU A 9 -3.81 -34.99 5.47
C GLU A 9 -3.74 -33.60 6.11
N HIS A 10 -2.53 -33.17 6.42
CA HIS A 10 -2.23 -31.74 6.49
C HIS A 10 -2.41 -31.16 5.10
N THR A 11 -3.62 -30.70 4.79
CA THR A 11 -3.80 -29.59 3.86
C THR A 11 -2.77 -28.54 4.25
N HIS A 12 -1.81 -28.28 3.36
CA HIS A 12 -0.92 -27.15 3.48
C HIS A 12 -1.78 -25.89 3.39
N HIS A 13 -2.44 -25.55 4.49
CA HIS A 13 -3.02 -24.25 4.69
C HIS A 13 -1.84 -23.30 4.78
N HIS A 14 -1.39 -22.83 3.61
CA HIS A 14 -0.69 -21.57 3.49
C HIS A 14 -1.69 -20.49 3.91
N LEU A 15 -1.94 -20.39 5.21
CA LEU A 15 -2.43 -19.18 5.83
C LEU A 15 -1.36 -18.15 5.52
N LYS A 16 -1.49 -17.50 4.36
CA LYS A 16 -0.83 -16.23 4.08
C LYS A 16 -1.48 -15.27 5.06
N TYR A 17 -0.96 -15.23 6.29
CA TYR A 17 -1.12 -14.07 7.13
C TYR A 17 -0.70 -12.92 6.25
N ILE A 18 -1.65 -12.07 5.87
CA ILE A 18 -1.34 -10.79 5.26
C ILE A 18 -0.55 -10.07 6.35
N GLN A 19 0.78 -10.23 6.31
CA GLN A 19 1.68 -9.55 7.21
C GLN A 19 1.65 -8.11 6.76
N ASN A 20 0.69 -7.35 7.30
CA ASN A 20 0.67 -5.91 7.17
C ASN A 20 2.04 -5.43 7.68
N PRO A 21 2.90 -4.86 6.81
CA PRO A 21 4.25 -4.49 7.20
C PRO A 21 4.27 -3.50 8.37
N LEU A 22 3.24 -2.65 8.46
CA LEU A 22 3.06 -1.73 9.58
C LEU A 22 2.69 -2.46 10.88
N LEU A 23 1.84 -3.47 10.81
CA LEU A 23 1.49 -4.28 11.97
C LEU A 23 2.71 -5.07 12.47
N HIS A 24 3.48 -5.65 11.55
CA HIS A 24 4.70 -6.40 11.90
C HIS A 24 5.77 -5.50 12.51
N ALA A 25 6.04 -4.35 11.87
CA ALA A 25 6.99 -3.38 12.39
C ALA A 25 6.54 -2.80 13.74
N GLY A 26 5.26 -2.44 13.87
CA GLY A 26 4.67 -1.98 15.13
C GLY A 26 4.81 -3.01 16.25
N ASN A 27 4.51 -4.28 15.99
CA ASN A 27 4.67 -5.35 16.98
C ASN A 27 6.13 -5.49 17.41
N LYS A 28 7.08 -5.45 16.47
CA LYS A 28 8.52 -5.49 16.78
C LYS A 28 8.96 -4.29 17.62
N GLN A 29 8.47 -3.10 17.30
CA GLN A 29 8.78 -1.89 18.05
C GLN A 29 8.26 -1.97 19.50
N VAL A 30 7.01 -2.43 19.69
CA VAL A 30 6.43 -2.65 21.03
C VAL A 30 7.22 -3.69 21.82
N LEU A 31 7.57 -4.82 21.21
CA LEU A 31 8.37 -5.86 21.86
C LEU A 31 9.78 -5.36 22.23
N GLY A 32 10.41 -4.58 21.35
CA GLY A 32 11.70 -3.96 21.63
C GLY A 32 11.63 -2.98 22.80
N LEU A 33 10.65 -2.08 22.79
CA LEU A 33 10.45 -1.10 23.88
C LEU A 33 10.18 -1.80 25.22
N ARG A 34 9.37 -2.86 25.21
CA ARG A 34 9.11 -3.69 26.39
C ARG A 34 10.39 -4.39 26.86
N THR A 35 11.19 -4.93 25.95
CA THR A 35 12.48 -5.54 26.28
C THR A 35 13.41 -4.55 26.98
N LEU A 36 13.52 -3.32 26.47
CA LEU A 36 14.34 -2.26 27.09
C LEU A 36 13.83 -1.85 28.47
N ALA A 37 12.51 -1.73 28.63
CA ALA A 37 11.91 -1.40 29.92
C ALA A 37 12.19 -2.49 30.97
N VAL A 38 12.05 -3.77 30.60
CA VAL A 38 12.32 -4.90 31.51
C VAL A 38 13.82 -5.06 31.78
N ALA A 39 14.68 -4.82 30.78
CA ALA A 39 16.12 -4.85 30.97
C ALA A 39 16.59 -3.75 31.94
N LYS A 40 15.92 -2.59 31.94
CA LYS A 40 16.19 -1.51 32.90
C LYS A 40 15.81 -1.90 34.33
N THR A 41 14.74 -2.67 34.53
CA THR A 41 14.29 -3.08 35.87
C THR A 41 15.00 -4.33 36.40
N ASN A 42 15.30 -5.30 35.53
CA ASN A 42 15.77 -6.63 35.94
C ASN A 42 17.21 -6.93 35.54
N GLY A 43 17.72 -6.32 34.46
CA GLY A 43 19.07 -6.57 33.96
C GLY A 43 20.13 -5.64 34.56
N GLY A 44 19.75 -4.51 35.15
CA GLY A 44 20.70 -3.53 35.66
C GLY A 44 21.70 -3.09 34.58
N ASP A 45 22.99 -3.18 34.87
CA ASP A 45 24.09 -2.87 33.94
C ASP A 45 24.60 -4.09 33.16
N ASP A 46 24.02 -5.29 33.38
CA ASP A 46 24.39 -6.49 32.64
C ASP A 46 23.90 -6.39 31.19
N THR A 47 24.84 -6.21 30.27
CA THR A 47 24.60 -6.12 28.83
C THR A 47 24.25 -7.48 28.21
N SER A 48 24.57 -8.58 28.90
CA SER A 48 24.29 -9.95 28.47
C SER A 48 22.93 -10.47 28.93
N TRP A 49 22.23 -9.73 29.80
CA TRP A 49 20.89 -10.07 30.24
C TRP A 49 19.93 -10.15 29.05
N ARG A 50 19.14 -11.23 29.01
CA ARG A 50 18.18 -11.49 27.94
C ARG A 50 16.76 -11.47 28.49
N ASP A 51 15.87 -10.84 27.74
CA ASP A 51 14.45 -10.89 28.03
C ASP A 51 13.91 -12.34 27.88
N PRO A 52 13.29 -12.93 28.91
CA PRO A 52 12.71 -14.26 28.83
C PRO A 52 11.64 -14.43 27.74
N LEU A 53 10.97 -13.36 27.34
CA LEU A 53 9.91 -13.43 26.32
C LEU A 53 10.48 -13.45 24.89
N THR A 54 11.47 -12.60 24.61
CA THR A 54 11.98 -12.38 23.25
C THR A 54 13.34 -13.01 23.00
N GLY A 55 14.09 -13.34 24.06
CA GLY A 55 15.47 -13.78 24.01
C GLY A 55 16.47 -12.65 23.69
N TRP A 56 16.01 -11.41 23.53
CA TRP A 56 16.82 -10.28 23.11
C TRP A 56 17.58 -9.65 24.27
N THR A 57 18.81 -9.21 23.99
CA THR A 57 19.55 -8.29 24.87
C THR A 57 19.07 -6.84 24.66
N LYS A 58 19.60 -5.89 25.46
CA LYS A 58 19.35 -4.45 25.23
C LYS A 58 19.74 -4.01 23.81
N SER A 59 20.93 -4.40 23.35
CA SER A 59 21.41 -4.04 22.02
C SER A 59 20.56 -4.66 20.90
N ASP A 60 20.11 -5.91 21.09
CA ASP A 60 19.21 -6.56 20.14
C ASP A 60 17.89 -5.79 20.03
N ALA A 61 17.31 -5.39 21.18
CA ALA A 61 16.07 -4.63 21.21
C ALA A 61 16.20 -3.24 20.56
N GLU A 62 17.29 -2.52 20.81
CA GLU A 62 17.58 -1.23 20.15
C GLU A 62 17.68 -1.38 18.63
N LEU A 63 18.42 -2.39 18.17
CA LEU A 63 18.55 -2.68 16.75
C LEU A 63 17.20 -3.03 16.11
N VAL A 64 16.40 -3.87 16.78
CA VAL A 64 15.06 -4.25 16.30
C VAL A 64 14.15 -3.04 16.20
N ILE A 65 14.16 -2.12 17.18
CA ILE A 65 13.39 -0.88 17.14
C ILE A 65 13.81 -0.03 15.94
N GLN A 66 15.11 0.15 15.72
CA GLN A 66 15.62 0.93 14.60
C GLN A 66 15.20 0.34 13.25
N GLN A 67 15.33 -0.98 13.10
CA GLN A 67 14.90 -1.70 11.89
C GLN A 67 13.38 -1.60 11.68
N ALA A 68 12.59 -1.70 12.74
CA ALA A 68 11.15 -1.55 12.68
C ALA A 68 10.76 -0.15 12.22
N GLN A 69 11.41 0.89 12.77
CA GLN A 69 11.17 2.28 12.37
C GLN A 69 11.50 2.50 10.90
N GLN A 70 12.66 2.03 10.43
CA GLN A 70 13.02 2.08 9.00
C GLN A 70 11.98 1.38 8.12
N GLY A 71 11.43 0.25 8.58
CA GLY A 71 10.36 -0.45 7.89
C GLY A 71 9.07 0.37 7.75
N ILE A 72 8.68 1.08 8.82
CA ILE A 72 7.52 1.98 8.84
C ILE A 72 7.74 3.15 7.88
N ASP A 73 8.91 3.80 7.97
CA ASP A 73 9.23 4.97 7.14
C ASP A 73 9.26 4.61 5.65
N ASN A 74 9.89 3.48 5.31
CA ASN A 74 9.91 2.97 3.94
C ASN A 74 8.52 2.67 3.40
N TYR A 75 7.66 2.04 4.21
CA TYR A 75 6.29 1.75 3.80
C TYR A 75 5.47 3.03 3.62
N SER A 76 5.60 3.99 4.55
CA SER A 76 4.94 5.30 4.49
C SER A 76 5.33 6.04 3.20
N ASN A 77 6.62 6.09 2.88
CA ASN A 77 7.13 6.70 1.65
C ASN A 77 6.57 6.02 0.39
N ARG A 78 6.52 4.69 0.36
CA ARG A 78 5.90 3.95 -0.78
C ARG A 78 4.41 4.26 -0.90
N LEU A 79 3.69 4.37 0.21
CA LEU A 79 2.27 4.72 0.21
C LEU A 79 2.06 6.12 -0.37
N GLN A 80 2.86 7.11 0.04
CA GLN A 80 2.80 8.47 -0.51
C GLN A 80 3.08 8.49 -2.02
N GLN A 81 4.07 7.73 -2.49
CA GLN A 81 4.37 7.61 -3.92
C GLN A 81 3.21 7.00 -4.71
N ILE A 82 2.54 5.98 -4.16
CA ILE A 82 1.38 5.36 -4.79
C ILE A 82 0.20 6.34 -4.85
N LEU A 83 -0.07 7.04 -3.75
CA LEU A 83 -1.14 8.05 -3.70
C LEU A 83 -0.90 9.17 -4.72
N LYS A 84 0.32 9.71 -4.77
CA LYS A 84 0.70 10.73 -5.75
C LYS A 84 0.53 10.23 -7.19
N ARG A 85 1.00 9.02 -7.49
CA ARG A 85 0.85 8.43 -8.83
C ARG A 85 -0.61 8.23 -9.23
N ASN A 86 -1.46 7.83 -8.29
CA ASN A 86 -2.89 7.67 -8.55
C ASN A 86 -3.57 9.03 -8.81
N GLU A 87 -3.16 10.08 -8.11
CA GLU A 87 -3.63 11.44 -8.35
C GLU A 87 -3.23 11.93 -9.76
N GLU A 88 -1.97 11.75 -10.14
CA GLU A 88 -1.47 12.07 -11.49
C GLU A 88 -2.23 11.31 -12.60
N LEU A 89 -2.50 10.01 -12.39
CA LEU A 89 -3.29 9.21 -13.33
C LEU A 89 -4.74 9.70 -13.42
N SER A 90 -5.35 10.06 -12.29
CA SER A 90 -6.71 10.61 -12.27
C SER A 90 -6.82 11.95 -12.99
N GLU A 91 -5.81 12.82 -12.84
CA GLU A 91 -5.77 14.10 -13.57
C GLU A 91 -5.60 13.87 -15.09
N GLU A 92 -4.76 12.92 -15.48
CA GLU A 92 -4.55 12.58 -16.88
C GLU A 92 -5.80 11.97 -17.52
N GLU A 93 -6.50 11.07 -16.83
CA GLU A 93 -7.78 10.53 -17.28
C GLU A 93 -8.84 11.63 -17.46
N LEU A 94 -8.90 12.58 -16.52
CA LEU A 94 -9.80 13.73 -16.62
C LEU A 94 -9.44 14.62 -17.82
N ARG A 95 -8.14 14.87 -18.06
CA ARG A 95 -7.64 15.67 -19.18
C ARG A 95 -8.00 15.03 -20.53
N LEU A 96 -7.74 13.72 -20.67
CA LEU A 96 -8.09 12.96 -21.86
C LEU A 96 -9.60 12.94 -22.11
N SER A 97 -10.40 12.81 -21.05
CA SER A 97 -11.87 12.83 -21.15
C SER A 97 -12.38 14.19 -21.65
N ARG A 98 -11.81 15.30 -21.16
CA ARG A 98 -12.15 16.65 -21.64
C ARG A 98 -11.76 16.86 -23.11
N GLN A 99 -10.58 16.38 -23.52
CA GLN A 99 -10.16 16.46 -24.92
C GLN A 99 -11.09 15.66 -25.84
N ARG A 100 -11.44 14.43 -25.45
CA ARG A 100 -12.40 13.60 -26.20
C ARG A 100 -13.76 14.27 -26.33
N LEU A 101 -14.25 14.91 -25.27
CA LEU A 101 -15.50 15.65 -25.29
C LEU A 101 -15.43 16.80 -26.30
N ALA A 102 -14.41 17.66 -26.20
CA ALA A 102 -14.23 18.79 -27.13
C ALA A 102 -14.09 18.33 -28.60
N ASP A 103 -13.35 17.25 -28.85
CA ASP A 103 -13.20 16.70 -30.20
C ASP A 103 -14.49 16.04 -30.71
N SER A 104 -15.36 15.56 -29.82
CA SER A 104 -16.68 15.06 -30.19
C SER A 104 -17.64 16.20 -30.54
N GLU A 105 -17.59 17.30 -29.78
CA GLU A 105 -18.38 18.51 -30.04
C GLU A 105 -18.00 19.15 -31.38
N ARG A 106 -16.71 19.27 -31.69
CA ARG A 106 -16.26 19.78 -33.00
C ARG A 106 -16.77 18.90 -34.15
N ARG A 107 -16.63 17.57 -34.02
CA ARG A 107 -17.11 16.64 -35.05
C ARG A 107 -18.61 16.75 -35.30
N LEU A 108 -19.40 16.95 -34.23
CA LEU A 108 -20.84 17.19 -34.36
C LEU A 108 -21.15 18.51 -35.08
N GLN A 109 -20.42 19.58 -34.74
CA GLN A 109 -20.58 20.88 -35.39
C GLN A 109 -20.21 20.81 -36.89
N ASP A 110 -19.11 20.16 -37.23
CA ASP A 110 -18.69 19.96 -38.62
C ASP A 110 -19.74 19.17 -39.40
N THR A 111 -20.25 18.07 -38.81
CA THR A 111 -21.30 17.25 -39.42
C THR A 111 -22.59 18.04 -39.66
N MET A 112 -23.00 18.86 -38.68
CA MET A 112 -24.16 19.74 -38.84
C MET A 112 -23.94 20.77 -39.94
N SER A 113 -22.78 21.42 -39.96
CA SER A 113 -22.41 22.42 -40.97
C SER A 113 -22.45 21.84 -42.39
N ASP A 114 -21.91 20.64 -42.57
CA ASP A 114 -21.94 19.93 -43.85
C ASP A 114 -23.37 19.54 -44.25
N GLY A 115 -24.21 19.11 -43.30
CA GLY A 115 -25.64 18.87 -43.54
C GLY A 115 -26.38 20.12 -44.00
N TRP A 116 -26.14 21.27 -43.34
CA TRP A 116 -26.71 22.55 -43.75
C TRP A 116 -26.25 22.98 -45.15
N ARG A 117 -24.97 22.78 -45.48
CA ARG A 117 -24.45 23.04 -46.82
C ARG A 117 -25.15 22.18 -47.87
N GLN A 118 -25.33 20.88 -47.61
CA GLN A 118 -26.03 19.98 -48.54
C GLN A 118 -27.48 20.41 -48.76
N LEU A 119 -28.20 20.81 -47.71
CA LEU A 119 -29.57 21.33 -47.82
C LEU A 119 -29.62 22.63 -48.64
N ALA A 120 -28.69 23.56 -48.40
CA ALA A 120 -28.59 24.79 -49.17
C ALA A 120 -28.35 24.51 -50.66
N TRP A 121 -27.44 23.60 -51.00
CA TRP A 121 -27.21 23.17 -52.38
C TRP A 121 -28.46 22.55 -53.02
N ALA A 122 -29.16 21.67 -52.30
CA ALA A 122 -30.38 21.04 -52.81
C ALA A 122 -31.49 22.06 -53.11
N SER A 123 -31.60 23.12 -52.32
CA SER A 123 -32.59 24.19 -52.51
C SER A 123 -32.32 25.14 -53.67
N ILE A 124 -31.09 25.19 -54.19
CA ILE A 124 -30.72 26.02 -55.36
C ILE A 124 -30.97 25.27 -56.68
N LEU A 125 -31.03 23.93 -56.63
CA LEU A 125 -31.19 23.05 -57.79
C LEU A 125 -32.67 22.72 -58.12
N HIS A 126 -33.64 23.25 -57.36
CA HIS A 126 -35.08 23.20 -57.62
C HIS A 126 -35.61 24.60 -57.91
#